data_AF-S7PUY5-F1
#
_entry.id   AF-S7PUY5-F1
#
_cell.length_a   1.000
_cell.length_b   1.000
_cell.length_c   1.000
_cell.angle_alpha   90.00
_cell.angle_beta   90.00
_cell.angle_gamma   90.00
#
_symmetry.space_group_name_H-M   'P 1'
#
loop_
_entity.id
_entity.type
_entity.pdbx_description
1 polymer ?
#
loop_
_entity_poly.entity_id
_entity_poly.type
_entity_poly.pdbx_seq_one_letter_code
_entity_poly.pdbx_strand_id
1 'polypeptide(L)'
;MEFGPGRTMDRFLSFMGARLTSLISRVSERQFKKGPNALVGMMINRIEWKNHQCAIVDCTGHPRCKRLGENAGLRKFPPSFEDVVELLFAPYCRICRDSFAVSLSQNAVFSRGCGKLVAQLRNASPSARLLAAYYVCALASFHPSIRQIFVNLRAPEVLRNLVNESEILSSALPAESSRRALASVSESALLPAIKDFDALEHKLSEYYRQKLTDKEMIVLLPYTVTSLSRLTRGLMEPQLQVLAASRLSSSIVWQELAFTSIIPGLRAAVNSGIVQYLWHLIASTSDPIVFGVVGCMIQSLYEFASLSCANQWNILEQRYVPSFSWAWHTLWIPLFRLRLYYPLLLRRIAVRWPLVALIISVQARSSIRALRQLVTQALAMAPRNARYTTEDPVLHLMLTVTDPLYEIAGLLQEERLVAMEYDGYDIPRHIPYQRLCFGCPRSSCPKANLCASNQTMDELRALLEPYKASVQPFQRRRADILIEALDVVEKASESNLHCTGITACLVHSEDSDAFSVFSDHYKGPWPPERSHDPDRPFATLIVEETYRDLRWISIPDLRLDGIMYRPIPAPMGEGNQYIARTRNMPLDEGKYILVDAHTVQSSGAPELATPTGYFG
;
A
#
# COMPACT_ATOMS: atom_id res chain seq x y z
N MET A 1 -12.30 42.80 -11.98
CA MET A 1 -12.48 41.95 -13.19
C MET A 1 -13.96 41.82 -13.44
N GLU A 2 -14.49 42.59 -14.40
CA GLU A 2 -15.91 42.57 -14.72
C GLU A 2 -16.24 41.37 -15.63
N PHE A 3 -17.17 40.52 -15.18
CA PHE A 3 -17.72 39.43 -15.97
C PHE A 3 -18.74 40.01 -16.96
N GLY A 4 -18.26 40.47 -18.12
CA GLY A 4 -19.13 40.91 -19.20
C GLY A 4 -19.95 39.73 -19.78
N PRO A 5 -21.26 39.92 -20.05
CA PRO A 5 -22.15 38.85 -20.55
C PRO A 5 -21.66 38.20 -21.85
N GLY A 6 -20.87 38.91 -22.67
CA GLY A 6 -20.26 38.37 -23.88
C GLY A 6 -19.31 37.19 -23.64
N ARG A 7 -18.54 37.18 -22.54
CA ARG A 7 -17.61 36.06 -22.23
C ARG A 7 -18.34 34.79 -21.79
N THR A 8 -19.50 34.94 -21.15
CA THR A 8 -20.34 33.80 -20.75
C THR A 8 -21.01 33.16 -21.96
N MET A 9 -21.50 33.97 -22.90
CA MET A 9 -22.11 33.48 -24.13
C MET A 9 -21.10 32.81 -25.05
N ASP A 10 -19.89 33.36 -25.18
CA ASP A 10 -18.81 32.75 -25.97
C ASP A 10 -18.35 31.39 -25.40
N ARG A 11 -18.25 31.28 -24.06
CA ARG A 11 -18.01 29.99 -23.39
C ARG A 11 -19.14 28.99 -23.62
N PHE A 12 -20.38 29.45 -23.59
CA PHE A 12 -21.55 28.60 -23.83
C PHE A 12 -21.58 28.10 -25.28
N LEU A 13 -21.36 28.98 -26.25
CA LEU A 13 -21.29 28.62 -27.68
C LEU A 13 -20.11 27.70 -27.96
N SER A 14 -18.95 27.94 -27.36
CA SER A 14 -17.78 27.05 -27.44
C SER A 14 -18.08 25.66 -26.84
N PHE A 15 -18.76 25.61 -25.70
CA PHE A 15 -19.18 24.35 -25.07
C PHE A 15 -20.21 23.59 -25.93
N MET A 16 -21.22 24.29 -26.46
CA MET A 16 -22.21 23.76 -27.40
C MET A 16 -21.55 23.20 -28.66
N GLY A 17 -20.63 23.97 -29.28
CA GLY A 17 -19.87 23.57 -30.46
C GLY A 17 -18.99 22.34 -30.20
N ALA A 18 -18.32 22.29 -29.05
CA ALA A 18 -17.55 21.11 -28.63
C ALA A 18 -18.44 19.89 -28.43
N ARG A 19 -19.63 20.04 -27.81
CA ARG A 19 -20.60 18.96 -27.66
C ARG A 19 -21.16 18.46 -28.99
N LEU A 20 -21.52 19.36 -29.90
CA LEU A 20 -22.03 19.00 -31.22
C LEU A 20 -20.95 18.27 -32.04
N THR A 21 -19.72 18.78 -32.03
CA THR A 21 -18.57 18.15 -32.69
C THR A 21 -18.30 16.76 -32.10
N SER A 22 -18.38 16.61 -30.77
CA SER A 22 -18.27 15.32 -30.11
C SER A 22 -19.39 14.36 -30.52
N LEU A 23 -20.63 14.85 -30.64
CA LEU A 23 -21.78 14.04 -31.01
C LEU A 23 -21.69 13.59 -32.48
N ILE A 24 -21.37 14.50 -33.40
CA ILE A 24 -21.18 14.17 -34.82
C ILE A 24 -20.00 13.22 -34.99
N SER A 25 -18.89 13.44 -34.28
CA SER A 25 -17.74 12.51 -34.29
C SER A 25 -18.15 11.12 -33.81
N ARG A 26 -18.87 11.01 -32.69
CA ARG A 26 -19.39 9.73 -32.17
C ARG A 26 -20.36 9.05 -33.15
N VAL A 27 -21.26 9.81 -33.77
CA VAL A 27 -22.21 9.26 -34.75
C VAL A 27 -21.45 8.79 -35.99
N SER A 28 -20.48 9.57 -36.47
CA SER A 28 -19.65 9.20 -37.61
C SER A 28 -18.84 7.93 -37.36
N GLU A 29 -18.21 7.83 -36.18
CA GLU A 29 -17.46 6.63 -35.79
C GLU A 29 -18.36 5.41 -35.61
N ARG A 30 -19.57 5.58 -35.05
CA ARG A 30 -20.53 4.48 -34.85
C ARG A 30 -21.18 4.00 -36.15
N GLN A 31 -21.70 4.92 -36.95
CA GLN A 31 -22.50 4.59 -38.13
C GLN A 31 -21.62 4.27 -39.34
N PHE A 32 -20.56 5.05 -39.57
CA PHE A 32 -19.69 4.85 -40.73
C PHE A 32 -18.45 4.01 -40.43
N LYS A 33 -18.15 3.71 -39.16
CA LYS A 33 -16.94 2.98 -38.74
C LYS A 33 -15.65 3.62 -39.27
N LYS A 34 -15.68 4.93 -39.50
CA LYS A 34 -14.61 5.76 -40.05
C LYS A 34 -14.04 6.63 -38.93
N GLY A 35 -13.00 6.13 -38.26
CA GLY A 35 -12.26 6.88 -37.24
C GLY A 35 -11.22 6.00 -36.55
N PRO A 36 -10.19 6.58 -35.92
CA PRO A 36 -9.16 5.81 -35.22
C PRO A 36 -9.73 4.92 -34.09
N ASN A 37 -10.72 5.39 -33.33
CA ASN A 37 -11.36 4.59 -32.27
C ASN A 37 -12.09 3.36 -32.82
N ALA A 38 -12.88 3.54 -33.88
CA ALA A 38 -13.57 2.43 -34.54
C ALA A 38 -12.57 1.44 -35.17
N LEU A 39 -11.49 1.95 -35.77
CA LEU A 39 -10.43 1.15 -36.34
C LEU A 39 -9.75 0.28 -35.27
N VAL A 40 -9.28 0.89 -34.19
CA VAL A 40 -8.61 0.19 -33.09
C VAL A 40 -9.56 -0.75 -32.36
N GLY A 41 -10.82 -0.35 -32.17
CA GLY A 41 -11.87 -1.24 -31.69
C GLY A 41 -12.04 -2.49 -32.55
N MET A 42 -11.97 -2.38 -33.88
CA MET A 42 -12.00 -3.56 -34.77
C MET A 42 -10.72 -4.39 -34.71
N MET A 43 -9.55 -3.73 -34.58
CA MET A 43 -8.26 -4.41 -34.43
C MET A 43 -8.21 -5.26 -33.15
N ILE A 44 -8.76 -4.72 -32.06
CA ILE A 44 -8.74 -5.32 -30.73
C ILE A 44 -9.88 -6.33 -30.56
N ASN A 45 -11.13 -6.00 -30.92
CA ASN A 45 -12.30 -6.87 -30.66
C ASN A 45 -12.32 -8.17 -31.47
N ARG A 46 -11.57 -8.27 -32.58
CA ARG A 46 -11.52 -9.51 -33.38
C ARG A 46 -10.60 -10.57 -32.81
N ILE A 47 -9.67 -10.16 -31.96
CA ILE A 47 -8.95 -11.10 -31.11
C ILE A 47 -9.84 -11.26 -29.90
N GLU A 48 -10.07 -12.49 -29.45
CA GLU A 48 -10.88 -12.76 -28.26
C GLU A 48 -10.13 -12.27 -27.01
N TRP A 49 -9.90 -10.97 -26.87
CA TRP A 49 -9.38 -10.34 -25.65
C TRP A 49 -10.26 -10.68 -24.46
N LYS A 50 -11.56 -10.88 -24.70
CA LYS A 50 -12.51 -11.38 -23.71
C LYS A 50 -12.14 -12.76 -23.16
N ASN A 51 -11.37 -13.56 -23.92
CA ASN A 51 -10.95 -14.91 -23.55
C ASN A 51 -9.51 -14.96 -22.99
N HIS A 52 -8.71 -13.91 -23.16
CA HIS A 52 -7.34 -13.86 -22.63
C HIS A 52 -7.34 -13.13 -21.27
N GLN A 53 -7.03 -13.84 -20.18
CA GLN A 53 -7.32 -13.36 -18.82
C GLN A 53 -6.07 -13.15 -17.97
N CYS A 54 -5.42 -11.98 -17.94
CA CYS A 54 -4.49 -11.72 -16.83
C CYS A 54 -4.45 -10.26 -16.37
N ALA A 55 -5.09 -9.98 -15.24
CA ALA A 55 -4.78 -8.87 -14.32
C ALA A 55 -4.39 -9.53 -12.99
N ILE A 56 -3.08 -9.73 -12.76
CA ILE A 56 -2.47 -10.92 -12.12
C ILE A 56 -3.20 -11.47 -10.89
N VAL A 57 -3.28 -12.80 -10.87
CA VAL A 57 -4.18 -13.63 -10.07
C VAL A 57 -3.54 -14.23 -8.81
N ASP A 58 -2.22 -14.22 -8.68
CA ASP A 58 -1.30 -15.35 -8.95
C ASP A 58 -1.55 -16.17 -10.23
N CYS A 59 -1.09 -15.66 -11.36
CA CYS A 59 -1.22 -16.35 -12.65
C CYS A 59 0.00 -17.21 -13.00
N THR A 60 -0.22 -18.52 -13.09
CA THR A 60 0.69 -19.54 -13.65
C THR A 60 0.05 -20.20 -14.89
N GLY A 61 0.03 -19.47 -16.02
CA GLY A 61 -0.22 -20.05 -17.36
C GLY A 61 -1.66 -20.39 -17.79
N HIS A 62 -2.65 -20.26 -16.89
CA HIS A 62 -4.13 -20.41 -17.06
C HIS A 62 -4.73 -21.82 -17.14
N PRO A 63 -5.63 -22.17 -16.19
CA PRO A 63 -7.04 -22.40 -16.58
C PRO A 63 -8.12 -21.83 -15.64
N ARG A 64 -7.81 -20.92 -14.69
CA ARG A 64 -8.83 -20.20 -13.88
C ARG A 64 -8.40 -18.79 -13.46
N CYS A 65 -7.89 -17.98 -14.38
CA CYS A 65 -7.73 -16.57 -14.01
C CYS A 65 -9.11 -15.91 -13.86
N LYS A 66 -9.27 -15.05 -12.85
CA LYS A 66 -10.53 -14.33 -12.70
C LYS A 66 -10.70 -13.44 -13.94
N ARG A 67 -11.89 -13.49 -14.54
CA ARG A 67 -12.27 -12.54 -15.60
C ARG A 67 -11.90 -11.14 -15.08
N LEU A 68 -11.05 -10.41 -15.81
CA LEU A 68 -11.07 -8.95 -15.75
C LEU A 68 -12.56 -8.62 -15.80
N GLY A 69 -13.08 -8.01 -14.72
CA GLY A 69 -14.51 -7.91 -14.47
C GLY A 69 -15.22 -7.56 -15.77
N GLU A 70 -16.38 -8.18 -16.01
CA GLU A 70 -17.13 -8.25 -17.28
C GLU A 70 -17.36 -6.91 -18.04
N ASN A 71 -16.82 -5.80 -17.54
CA ASN A 71 -17.07 -4.40 -17.85
C ASN A 71 -15.83 -3.60 -18.30
N ALA A 72 -14.64 -4.17 -18.52
CA ALA A 72 -13.57 -3.41 -19.21
C ALA A 72 -14.15 -2.89 -20.54
N GLY A 73 -14.16 -1.56 -20.73
CA GLY A 73 -15.12 -0.77 -21.54
C GLY A 73 -15.39 -1.16 -23.00
N LEU A 74 -14.77 -2.22 -23.51
CA LEU A 74 -14.93 -2.80 -24.84
C LEU A 74 -16.35 -3.27 -25.20
N ARG A 75 -17.31 -3.27 -24.26
CA ARG A 75 -18.74 -3.47 -24.60
C ARG A 75 -19.28 -2.31 -25.44
N LYS A 76 -18.73 -1.10 -25.29
CA LYS A 76 -19.11 0.08 -26.07
C LYS A 76 -18.35 0.04 -27.39
N PHE A 77 -19.07 0.00 -28.51
CA PHE A 77 -18.46 0.13 -29.84
C PHE A 77 -18.81 1.50 -30.43
N PRO A 78 -17.81 2.28 -30.89
CA PRO A 78 -16.36 2.06 -30.72
C PRO A 78 -15.90 2.28 -29.26
N PRO A 79 -14.80 1.65 -28.82
CA PRO A 79 -14.21 1.93 -27.51
C PRO A 79 -13.63 3.35 -27.47
N SER A 80 -13.55 3.95 -26.29
CA SER A 80 -12.81 5.21 -26.13
C SER A 80 -11.31 4.95 -26.17
N PHE A 81 -10.51 6.01 -26.34
CA PHE A 81 -9.07 5.90 -26.27
C PHE A 81 -8.62 5.46 -24.86
N GLU A 82 -9.26 6.00 -23.82
CA GLU A 82 -9.01 5.64 -22.43
C GLU A 82 -9.29 4.16 -22.18
N ASP A 83 -10.39 3.62 -22.71
CA ASP A 83 -10.71 2.19 -22.61
C ASP A 83 -9.56 1.33 -23.20
N VAL A 84 -8.97 1.76 -24.31
CA VAL A 84 -7.85 1.04 -24.96
C VAL A 84 -6.55 1.17 -24.17
N VAL A 85 -6.25 2.34 -23.60
CA VAL A 85 -5.05 2.54 -22.78
C VAL A 85 -5.16 1.74 -21.48
N GLU A 86 -6.27 1.83 -20.77
CA GLU A 86 -6.53 1.02 -19.57
C GLU A 86 -6.36 -0.46 -19.87
N LEU A 87 -6.87 -0.90 -21.01
CA LEU A 87 -6.76 -2.27 -21.47
C LEU A 87 -5.31 -2.68 -21.81
N LEU A 88 -4.55 -1.87 -22.56
CA LEU A 88 -3.18 -2.19 -22.96
C LEU A 88 -2.22 -2.20 -21.75
N PHE A 89 -2.43 -1.32 -20.79
CA PHE A 89 -1.51 -1.15 -19.65
C PHE A 89 -2.07 -1.70 -18.34
N ALA A 90 -3.12 -2.50 -18.42
CA ALA A 90 -3.58 -3.35 -17.32
C ALA A 90 -2.42 -4.25 -16.81
N PRO A 91 -2.46 -4.69 -15.55
CA PRO A 91 -1.38 -5.44 -14.93
C PRO A 91 -1.33 -6.89 -15.45
N TYR A 92 -0.76 -7.10 -16.64
CA TYR A 92 -0.51 -8.43 -17.19
C TYR A 92 0.77 -9.04 -16.60
N CYS A 93 0.77 -10.34 -16.34
CA CYS A 93 2.03 -11.05 -16.18
C CYS A 93 2.77 -11.08 -17.53
N ARG A 94 4.10 -11.17 -17.48
CA ARG A 94 4.96 -11.20 -18.66
C ARG A 94 4.50 -12.22 -19.71
N ILE A 95 4.22 -13.46 -19.30
CA ILE A 95 3.82 -14.55 -20.22
C ILE A 95 2.53 -14.20 -20.95
N CYS A 96 1.52 -13.71 -20.23
CA CYS A 96 0.24 -13.32 -20.83
C CYS A 96 0.40 -12.11 -21.76
N ARG A 97 1.20 -11.11 -21.36
CA ARG A 97 1.52 -9.95 -22.20
C ARG A 97 2.20 -10.36 -23.50
N ASP A 98 3.22 -11.21 -23.42
CA ASP A 98 4.00 -11.69 -24.57
C ASP A 98 3.11 -12.52 -25.50
N SER A 99 2.35 -13.48 -24.96
CA SER A 99 1.38 -14.29 -25.70
C SER A 99 0.35 -13.40 -26.42
N PHE A 100 -0.16 -12.40 -25.71
CA PHE A 100 -1.14 -11.47 -26.23
C PHE A 100 -0.56 -10.60 -27.37
N ALA A 101 0.66 -10.08 -27.20
CA ALA A 101 1.34 -9.31 -28.22
C ALA A 101 1.68 -10.14 -29.46
N VAL A 102 2.07 -11.41 -29.29
CA VAL A 102 2.32 -12.35 -30.39
C VAL A 102 1.02 -12.58 -31.17
N SER A 103 -0.09 -12.87 -30.48
CA SER A 103 -1.41 -13.06 -31.09
C SER A 103 -1.87 -11.83 -31.90
N LEU A 104 -1.69 -10.62 -31.35
CA LEU A 104 -1.92 -9.37 -32.10
C LEU A 104 -1.04 -9.28 -33.35
N SER A 105 0.25 -9.54 -33.20
CA SER A 105 1.22 -9.35 -34.29
C SER A 105 1.01 -10.29 -35.47
N GLN A 106 0.48 -11.48 -35.22
CA GLN A 106 0.15 -12.47 -36.25
C GLN A 106 -1.22 -12.22 -36.91
N ASN A 107 -2.07 -11.37 -36.33
CA ASN A 107 -3.39 -11.10 -36.85
C ASN A 107 -3.35 -10.13 -38.05
N ALA A 108 -3.76 -10.60 -39.22
CA ALA A 108 -3.76 -9.80 -40.46
C ALA A 108 -4.65 -8.54 -40.38
N VAL A 109 -5.75 -8.58 -39.63
CA VAL A 109 -6.64 -7.42 -39.42
C VAL A 109 -5.94 -6.37 -38.57
N PHE A 110 -5.23 -6.80 -37.51
CA PHE A 110 -4.44 -5.92 -36.67
C PHE A 110 -3.34 -5.23 -37.49
N SER A 111 -2.52 -5.98 -38.23
CA SER A 111 -1.44 -5.43 -39.06
C SER A 111 -1.96 -4.46 -40.14
N ARG A 112 -3.08 -4.80 -40.80
CA ARG A 112 -3.74 -3.89 -41.75
C ARG A 112 -4.27 -2.64 -41.06
N GLY A 113 -4.75 -2.77 -39.82
CA GLY A 113 -5.18 -1.65 -38.99
C GLY A 113 -4.03 -0.72 -38.63
N CYS A 114 -2.87 -1.25 -38.25
CA CYS A 114 -1.65 -0.48 -38.04
C CYS A 114 -1.25 0.31 -39.30
N GLY A 115 -1.34 -0.31 -40.48
CA GLY A 115 -1.12 0.37 -41.76
C GLY A 115 -2.08 1.55 -42.00
N LYS A 116 -3.35 1.39 -41.63
CA LYS A 116 -4.35 2.47 -41.71
C LYS A 116 -4.09 3.59 -40.71
N LEU A 117 -3.62 3.30 -39.49
CA LEU A 117 -3.20 4.32 -38.53
C LEU A 117 -2.04 5.16 -39.08
N VAL A 118 -1.02 4.52 -39.66
CA VAL A 118 0.10 5.23 -40.30
C VAL A 118 -0.35 6.05 -41.51
N ALA A 119 -1.33 5.56 -42.29
CA ALA A 119 -1.92 6.34 -43.37
C ALA A 119 -2.70 7.56 -42.86
N GLN A 120 -3.41 7.43 -41.74
CA GLN A 120 -4.13 8.53 -41.09
C GLN A 120 -3.20 9.63 -40.60
N LEU A 121 -1.99 9.28 -40.12
CA LEU A 121 -0.97 10.27 -39.78
C LEU A 121 -0.65 11.21 -40.94
N ARG A 122 -0.64 10.73 -42.19
CA ARG A 122 -0.32 11.54 -43.38
C ARG A 122 -1.49 12.40 -43.83
N ASN A 123 -2.66 11.79 -43.98
CA ASN A 123 -3.73 12.34 -44.83
C ASN A 123 -5.01 12.73 -44.06
N ALA A 124 -5.05 12.55 -42.74
CA ALA A 124 -6.26 12.84 -41.97
C ALA A 124 -6.30 14.28 -41.45
N SER A 125 -7.45 14.65 -40.85
CA SER A 125 -7.61 15.91 -40.12
C SER A 125 -6.67 15.98 -38.91
N PRO A 126 -6.32 17.17 -38.38
CA PRO A 126 -5.43 17.31 -37.23
C PRO A 126 -5.85 16.47 -36.01
N SER A 127 -7.15 16.43 -35.69
CA SER A 127 -7.69 15.60 -34.59
C SER A 127 -7.50 14.11 -34.83
N ALA A 128 -7.70 13.63 -36.06
CA ALA A 128 -7.49 12.23 -36.41
C ALA A 128 -6.00 11.86 -36.43
N ARG A 129 -5.11 12.77 -36.86
CA ARG A 129 -3.66 12.59 -36.76
C ARG A 129 -3.20 12.49 -35.31
N LEU A 130 -3.68 13.40 -34.45
CA LEU A 130 -3.38 13.39 -33.02
C LEU A 130 -3.78 12.06 -32.38
N LEU A 131 -5.01 11.61 -32.62
CA LEU A 131 -5.51 10.35 -32.07
C LEU A 131 -4.78 9.13 -32.66
N ALA A 132 -4.43 9.15 -33.94
CA ALA A 132 -3.59 8.11 -34.54
C ALA A 132 -2.19 8.09 -33.91
N ALA A 133 -1.58 9.24 -33.63
CA ALA A 133 -0.29 9.32 -32.94
C ALA A 133 -0.37 8.72 -31.53
N TYR A 134 -1.44 9.02 -30.79
CA TYR A 134 -1.69 8.40 -29.48
C TYR A 134 -1.81 6.88 -29.56
N TYR A 135 -2.57 6.35 -30.51
CA TYR A 135 -2.68 4.91 -30.69
C TYR A 135 -1.35 4.25 -31.10
N VAL A 136 -0.59 4.88 -32.00
CA VAL A 136 0.75 4.38 -32.38
C VAL A 136 1.66 4.36 -31.16
N CYS A 137 1.68 5.41 -30.35
CA CYS A 137 2.47 5.47 -29.13
C CYS A 137 2.08 4.38 -28.12
N ALA A 138 0.77 4.20 -27.85
CA ALA A 138 0.28 3.19 -26.92
C ALA A 138 0.63 1.76 -27.39
N LEU A 139 0.32 1.44 -28.64
CA LEU A 139 0.54 0.11 -29.20
C LEU A 139 2.03 -0.23 -29.35
N ALA A 140 2.86 0.72 -29.80
CA ALA A 140 4.30 0.51 -29.92
C ALA A 140 4.99 0.40 -28.55
N SER A 141 4.51 1.14 -27.54
CA SER A 141 5.01 1.03 -26.16
C SER A 141 4.53 -0.23 -25.46
N PHE A 142 3.47 -0.87 -25.95
CA PHE A 142 2.91 -2.07 -25.34
C PHE A 142 3.79 -3.31 -25.52
N HIS A 143 4.43 -3.52 -26.68
CA HIS A 143 5.31 -4.69 -26.86
C HIS A 143 6.28 -4.52 -28.05
N PRO A 144 7.53 -5.04 -27.98
CA PRO A 144 8.51 -4.96 -29.08
C PRO A 144 8.02 -5.51 -30.42
N SER A 145 7.30 -6.63 -30.43
CA SER A 145 6.75 -7.21 -31.68
C SER A 145 5.77 -6.28 -32.39
N ILE A 146 4.96 -5.52 -31.65
CA ILE A 146 4.01 -4.56 -32.23
C ILE A 146 4.75 -3.31 -32.70
N ARG A 147 5.77 -2.85 -31.95
CA ARG A 147 6.67 -1.79 -32.40
C ARG A 147 7.27 -2.13 -33.78
N GLN A 148 7.74 -3.36 -33.97
CA GLN A 148 8.35 -3.78 -35.23
C GLN A 148 7.39 -3.66 -36.43
N ILE A 149 6.09 -3.88 -36.23
CA ILE A 149 5.08 -3.66 -37.28
C ILE A 149 5.09 -2.21 -37.73
N PHE A 150 5.10 -1.25 -36.79
CA PHE A 150 5.14 0.17 -37.13
C PHE A 150 6.45 0.59 -37.79
N VAL A 151 7.59 0.03 -37.36
CA VAL A 151 8.88 0.23 -38.03
C VAL A 151 8.81 -0.23 -39.48
N ASN A 152 8.30 -1.43 -39.74
CA ASN A 152 8.16 -1.99 -41.09
C ASN A 152 7.20 -1.16 -41.97
N LEU A 153 6.22 -0.50 -41.36
CA LEU A 153 5.27 0.41 -42.04
C LEU A 153 5.83 1.82 -42.27
N ARG A 154 7.11 2.07 -41.97
CA ARG A 154 7.75 3.40 -42.07
C ARG A 154 7.05 4.47 -41.23
N ALA A 155 6.55 4.07 -40.05
CA ALA A 155 5.97 5.03 -39.10
C ALA A 155 6.99 6.07 -38.59
N PRO A 156 8.28 5.73 -38.33
CA PRO A 156 9.26 6.71 -37.86
C PRO A 156 9.42 7.91 -38.81
N GLU A 157 9.47 7.68 -40.12
CA GLU A 157 9.62 8.74 -41.12
C GLU A 157 8.39 9.64 -41.16
N VAL A 158 7.19 9.06 -41.10
CA VAL A 158 5.93 9.81 -41.08
C VAL A 158 5.82 10.68 -39.85
N LEU A 159 6.15 10.13 -38.68
CA LEU A 159 6.10 10.87 -37.43
C LEU A 159 7.16 11.97 -37.39
N ARG A 160 8.36 11.74 -37.92
CA ARG A 160 9.40 12.79 -38.03
C ARG A 160 8.94 13.95 -38.92
N ASN A 161 8.33 13.66 -40.07
CA ASN A 161 7.76 14.69 -40.93
C ASN A 161 6.67 15.48 -40.21
N LEU A 162 5.77 14.80 -39.48
CA LEU A 162 4.74 15.47 -38.69
C LEU A 162 5.29 16.34 -37.56
N VAL A 163 6.36 15.91 -36.89
CA VAL A 163 7.03 16.72 -35.86
C VAL A 163 7.60 17.99 -36.50
N ASN A 164 8.32 17.86 -37.60
CA ASN A 164 8.89 18.99 -38.33
C ASN A 164 7.80 19.96 -38.84
N GLU A 165 6.71 19.44 -39.41
CA GLU A 165 5.55 20.23 -39.83
C GLU A 165 4.92 21.00 -38.65
N SER A 166 4.77 20.33 -37.50
CA SER A 166 4.16 20.94 -36.31
C SER A 166 5.04 22.03 -35.69
N GLU A 167 6.36 21.88 -35.76
CA GLU A 167 7.33 22.88 -35.31
C GLU A 167 7.27 24.14 -36.19
N ILE A 168 7.16 23.98 -37.50
CA ILE A 168 7.00 25.10 -38.44
C ILE A 168 5.68 25.85 -38.19
N LEU A 169 4.59 25.11 -37.94
CA LEU A 169 3.26 25.67 -37.73
C LEU A 169 3.00 26.18 -36.30
N SER A 170 3.97 26.08 -35.39
CA SER A 170 3.84 26.46 -33.98
C SER A 170 2.66 25.80 -33.24
N SER A 171 2.18 24.65 -33.70
CA SER A 171 1.09 23.93 -33.04
C SER A 171 1.65 22.97 -31.98
N ALA A 172 1.57 23.35 -30.70
CA ALA A 172 2.23 22.61 -29.62
C ALA A 172 1.63 21.19 -29.36
N LEU A 173 0.30 21.03 -29.45
CA LEU A 173 -0.38 19.78 -29.05
C LEU A 173 -0.08 18.57 -29.96
N PRO A 174 -0.12 18.66 -31.30
CA PRO A 174 0.25 17.56 -32.18
C PRO A 174 1.73 17.18 -32.10
N ALA A 175 2.60 18.17 -31.82
CA ALA A 175 4.05 17.99 -31.78
C ALA A 175 4.46 17.01 -30.67
N GLU A 176 4.02 17.24 -29.43
CA GLU A 176 4.42 16.40 -28.29
C GLU A 176 3.93 14.95 -28.39
N SER A 177 2.72 14.76 -28.91
CA SER A 177 2.14 13.44 -29.12
C SER A 177 2.87 12.68 -30.23
N SER A 178 3.25 13.39 -31.30
CA SER A 178 4.03 12.81 -32.41
C SER A 178 5.47 12.51 -31.99
N ARG A 179 6.10 13.34 -31.15
CA ARG A 179 7.44 13.08 -30.57
C ARG A 179 7.47 11.82 -29.71
N ARG A 180 6.46 11.62 -28.85
CA ARG A 180 6.34 10.39 -28.04
C ARG A 180 6.07 9.17 -28.89
N ALA A 181 5.16 9.27 -29.86
CA ALA A 181 4.94 8.20 -30.82
C ALA A 181 6.24 7.85 -31.56
N LEU A 182 6.99 8.87 -32.01
CA LEU A 182 8.28 8.72 -32.69
C LEU A 182 9.30 8.01 -31.81
N ALA A 183 9.42 8.41 -30.54
CA ALA A 183 10.30 7.78 -29.57
C ALA A 183 9.91 6.32 -29.24
N SER A 184 8.63 5.99 -29.35
CA SER A 184 8.11 4.62 -29.14
C SER A 184 8.42 3.69 -30.32
N VAL A 185 8.58 4.24 -31.54
CA VAL A 185 8.86 3.44 -32.75
C VAL A 185 10.31 3.53 -33.24
N SER A 186 11.06 4.55 -32.85
CA SER A 186 12.45 4.75 -33.26
C SER A 186 13.43 4.15 -32.26
N GLU A 187 14.69 3.96 -32.67
CA GLU A 187 15.78 3.67 -31.74
C GLU A 187 16.01 4.87 -30.81
N SER A 188 15.43 4.81 -29.62
CA SER A 188 15.72 5.76 -28.54
C SER A 188 16.84 5.22 -27.64
N ALA A 189 17.52 6.12 -26.92
CA ALA A 189 18.51 5.76 -25.91
C ALA A 189 17.95 4.81 -24.82
N LEU A 190 16.62 4.74 -24.69
CA LEU A 190 15.93 3.87 -23.74
C LEU A 190 15.78 2.43 -24.24
N LEU A 191 15.73 2.20 -25.56
CA LEU A 191 15.51 0.85 -26.10
C LEU A 191 16.62 -0.15 -25.74
N PRO A 192 17.91 0.21 -25.77
CA PRO A 192 18.96 -0.66 -25.25
C PRO A 192 18.74 -1.01 -23.78
N ALA A 193 18.39 -0.04 -22.93
CA ALA A 193 18.12 -0.28 -21.51
C ALA A 193 16.92 -1.22 -21.29
N ILE A 194 15.88 -1.12 -22.12
CA ILE A 194 14.74 -2.05 -22.09
C ILE A 194 15.19 -3.45 -22.48
N LYS A 195 15.95 -3.60 -23.57
CA LYS A 195 16.46 -4.91 -24.02
C LYS A 195 17.36 -5.56 -22.98
N ASP A 196 18.29 -4.80 -22.39
CA ASP A 196 19.17 -5.26 -21.33
C ASP A 196 18.36 -5.73 -20.12
N PHE A 197 17.33 -4.96 -19.75
CA PHE A 197 16.47 -5.30 -18.63
C PHE A 197 15.58 -6.52 -18.89
N ASP A 198 15.03 -6.66 -20.11
CA ASP A 198 14.26 -7.84 -20.53
C ASP A 198 15.11 -9.12 -20.45
N ALA A 199 16.38 -9.02 -20.86
CA ALA A 199 17.35 -10.11 -20.76
C ALA A 199 17.70 -10.43 -19.30
N LEU A 200 17.85 -9.42 -18.44
CA LEU A 200 18.06 -9.62 -16.99
C LEU A 200 16.85 -10.28 -16.33
N GLU A 201 15.64 -9.81 -16.58
CA GLU A 201 14.42 -10.43 -16.06
C GLU A 201 14.26 -11.88 -16.53
N HIS A 202 14.67 -12.18 -17.76
CA HIS A 202 14.65 -13.56 -18.25
C HIS A 202 15.60 -14.45 -17.44
N LYS A 203 16.85 -14.00 -17.24
CA LYS A 203 17.84 -14.71 -16.41
C LYS A 203 17.35 -14.88 -14.96
N LEU A 204 16.75 -13.84 -14.39
CA LEU A 204 16.17 -13.88 -13.04
C LEU A 204 14.96 -14.83 -12.95
N SER A 205 14.19 -15.00 -14.02
CA SER A 205 13.08 -15.95 -14.07
C SER A 205 13.56 -17.40 -14.22
N GLU A 206 14.55 -17.65 -15.09
CA GLU A 206 15.19 -18.96 -15.24
C GLU A 206 15.86 -19.41 -13.93
N TYR A 207 16.50 -18.47 -13.23
CA TYR A 207 17.08 -18.69 -11.92
C TYR A 207 16.11 -19.35 -10.95
N TYR A 208 14.95 -18.77 -10.71
CA TYR A 208 14.07 -19.30 -9.66
C TYR A 208 13.55 -20.70 -9.96
N ARG A 209 13.56 -21.10 -11.24
CA ARG A 209 13.28 -22.49 -11.63
C ARG A 209 14.46 -23.43 -11.32
N GLN A 210 15.69 -22.91 -11.22
CA GLN A 210 16.95 -23.68 -11.13
C GLN A 210 17.76 -23.47 -9.84
N LYS A 211 17.36 -22.60 -8.91
CA LYS A 211 18.03 -22.33 -7.62
C LYS A 211 19.53 -21.95 -7.71
N LEU A 212 19.94 -20.97 -8.53
CA LEU A 212 21.23 -20.29 -8.30
C LEU A 212 21.51 -19.78 -6.86
N THR A 213 22.79 -19.53 -6.62
CA THR A 213 23.32 -19.10 -5.33
C THR A 213 23.15 -17.59 -5.12
N ASP A 214 23.14 -17.15 -3.85
CA ASP A 214 23.12 -15.73 -3.50
C ASP A 214 24.24 -14.92 -4.18
N LYS A 215 25.39 -15.56 -4.45
CA LYS A 215 26.54 -14.94 -5.13
C LYS A 215 26.19 -14.49 -6.55
N GLU A 216 25.45 -15.31 -7.29
CA GLU A 216 25.06 -14.99 -8.67
C GLU A 216 24.02 -13.88 -8.69
N MET A 217 23.11 -13.86 -7.72
CA MET A 217 22.18 -12.75 -7.53
C MET A 217 22.90 -11.43 -7.25
N ILE A 218 23.92 -11.45 -6.40
CA ILE A 218 24.75 -10.27 -6.12
C ILE A 218 25.43 -9.76 -7.40
N VAL A 219 25.88 -10.64 -8.29
CA VAL A 219 26.51 -10.26 -9.58
C VAL A 219 25.52 -9.61 -10.53
N LEU A 220 24.25 -10.03 -10.55
CA LEU A 220 23.22 -9.48 -11.44
C LEU A 220 22.66 -8.12 -10.97
N LEU A 221 22.79 -7.82 -9.68
CA LEU A 221 22.11 -6.67 -9.09
C LEU A 221 22.61 -5.30 -9.59
N PRO A 222 23.92 -5.04 -9.80
CA PRO A 222 24.40 -3.79 -10.41
C PRO A 222 23.80 -3.51 -11.79
N TYR A 223 23.59 -4.55 -12.61
CA TYR A 223 22.98 -4.42 -13.92
C TYR A 223 21.49 -4.07 -13.83
N THR A 224 20.80 -4.65 -12.84
CA THR A 224 19.40 -4.31 -12.53
C THR A 224 19.27 -2.86 -12.08
N VAL A 225 20.13 -2.42 -11.15
CA VAL A 225 20.20 -1.02 -10.68
C VAL A 225 20.45 -0.07 -11.85
N THR A 226 21.42 -0.39 -12.71
CA THR A 226 21.77 0.45 -13.87
C THR A 226 20.60 0.57 -14.84
N SER A 227 19.93 -0.54 -15.14
CA SER A 227 18.80 -0.57 -16.07
C SER A 227 17.60 0.21 -15.52
N LEU A 228 17.24 -0.01 -14.26
CA LEU A 228 16.16 0.71 -13.59
C LEU A 228 16.47 2.21 -13.44
N SER A 229 17.73 2.59 -13.21
CA SER A 229 18.14 3.99 -13.18
C SER A 229 17.96 4.68 -14.52
N ARG A 230 18.29 3.99 -15.63
CA ARG A 230 18.05 4.50 -16.99
C ARG A 230 16.55 4.62 -17.30
N LEU A 231 15.77 3.61 -16.93
CA LEU A 231 14.30 3.64 -17.08
C LEU A 231 13.68 4.78 -16.28
N THR A 232 14.11 4.97 -15.04
CA THR A 232 13.61 6.03 -14.16
C THR A 232 14.00 7.41 -14.67
N ARG A 233 15.21 7.59 -15.23
CA ARG A 233 15.58 8.83 -15.92
C ARG A 233 14.67 9.10 -17.11
N GLY A 234 14.34 8.06 -17.88
CA GLY A 234 13.39 8.14 -19.00
C GLY A 234 11.99 8.60 -18.58
N LEU A 235 11.58 8.41 -17.32
CA LEU A 235 10.32 8.96 -16.81
C LEU A 235 10.32 10.49 -16.70
N MET A 236 11.49 11.10 -16.56
CA MET A 236 11.65 12.57 -16.47
C MET A 236 11.75 13.23 -17.85
N GLU A 237 11.88 12.44 -18.91
CA GLU A 237 11.97 12.92 -20.29
C GLU A 237 10.59 12.80 -20.98
N PRO A 238 9.94 13.92 -21.35
CA PRO A 238 8.57 13.90 -21.89
C PRO A 238 8.38 12.98 -23.09
N GLN A 239 9.37 12.87 -23.97
CA GLN A 239 9.34 11.98 -25.14
C GLN A 239 9.48 10.49 -24.77
N LEU A 240 10.13 10.15 -23.66
CA LEU A 240 10.42 8.76 -23.25
C LEU A 240 9.47 8.25 -22.15
N GLN A 241 8.76 9.14 -21.45
CA GLN A 241 7.98 8.83 -20.26
C GLN A 241 6.98 7.67 -20.45
N VAL A 242 6.28 7.61 -21.58
CA VAL A 242 5.28 6.56 -21.86
C VAL A 242 5.96 5.19 -22.02
N LEU A 243 7.08 5.16 -22.72
CA LEU A 243 7.85 3.94 -22.97
C LEU A 243 8.50 3.43 -21.67
N ALA A 244 9.11 4.34 -20.89
CA ALA A 244 9.67 4.04 -19.57
C ALA A 244 8.60 3.54 -18.59
N ALA A 245 7.47 4.25 -18.48
CA ALA A 245 6.38 3.89 -17.58
C ALA A 245 5.72 2.57 -17.96
N SER A 246 5.48 2.33 -19.26
CA SER A 246 5.00 1.04 -19.78
C SER A 246 5.91 -0.10 -19.33
N ARG A 247 7.23 0.05 -19.51
CA ARG A 247 8.17 -1.00 -19.16
C ARG A 247 8.27 -1.21 -17.65
N LEU A 248 8.42 -0.14 -16.87
CA LEU A 248 8.48 -0.22 -15.42
C LEU A 248 7.21 -0.84 -14.84
N SER A 249 6.04 -0.41 -15.30
CA SER A 249 4.76 -0.98 -14.84
C SER A 249 4.76 -2.50 -14.99
N SER A 250 5.19 -3.01 -16.14
CA SER A 250 5.22 -4.46 -16.40
C SER A 250 6.23 -5.26 -15.58
N SER A 251 7.32 -4.64 -15.12
CA SER A 251 8.32 -5.26 -14.25
C SER A 251 7.91 -5.30 -12.80
N ILE A 252 7.16 -4.28 -12.38
CA ILE A 252 6.73 -4.08 -11.01
C ILE A 252 5.57 -5.02 -10.66
N VAL A 253 4.88 -5.59 -11.66
CA VAL A 253 3.75 -6.50 -11.42
C VAL A 253 4.20 -7.83 -10.82
N TRP A 254 3.65 -8.14 -9.64
CA TRP A 254 3.54 -9.42 -8.92
C TRP A 254 4.34 -10.60 -9.49
N GLN A 255 5.62 -10.62 -9.17
CA GLN A 255 6.41 -11.84 -9.12
C GLN A 255 7.16 -11.82 -7.79
N GLU A 256 7.14 -12.91 -7.02
CA GLU A 256 7.99 -13.05 -5.81
C GLU A 256 9.46 -12.72 -6.14
N LEU A 257 9.85 -13.00 -7.39
CA LEU A 257 11.11 -12.64 -8.05
C LEU A 257 11.48 -11.16 -7.92
N ALA A 258 10.49 -10.26 -8.00
CA ALA A 258 10.68 -8.82 -8.00
C ALA A 258 11.14 -8.31 -6.63
N PHE A 259 10.82 -9.00 -5.54
CA PHE A 259 11.16 -8.51 -4.21
C PHE A 259 12.66 -8.58 -3.92
N THR A 260 13.36 -9.64 -4.29
CA THR A 260 14.80 -9.75 -3.99
C THR A 260 15.68 -9.08 -5.05
N SER A 261 15.21 -9.01 -6.29
CA SER A 261 16.00 -8.53 -7.43
C SER A 261 15.72 -7.09 -7.84
N ILE A 262 14.44 -6.66 -7.85
CA ILE A 262 14.02 -5.36 -8.37
C ILE A 262 14.02 -4.30 -7.27
N ILE A 263 13.67 -4.64 -6.02
CA ILE A 263 13.62 -3.66 -4.92
C ILE A 263 14.93 -2.87 -4.78
N PRO A 264 16.13 -3.48 -4.69
CA PRO A 264 17.33 -2.69 -4.45
C PRO A 264 17.60 -1.70 -5.59
N GLY A 265 17.32 -2.10 -6.83
CA GLY A 265 17.39 -1.23 -8.00
C GLY A 265 16.36 -0.10 -7.98
N LEU A 266 15.11 -0.38 -7.58
CA LEU A 266 14.09 0.65 -7.41
C LEU A 266 14.45 1.64 -6.29
N ARG A 267 15.03 1.18 -5.19
CA ARG A 267 15.49 2.07 -4.10
C ARG A 267 16.58 3.03 -4.55
N ALA A 268 17.52 2.51 -5.33
CA ALA A 268 18.61 3.31 -5.87
C ALA A 268 18.12 4.30 -6.93
N ALA A 269 17.14 3.90 -7.76
CA ALA A 269 16.69 4.68 -8.90
C ALA A 269 15.57 5.68 -8.57
N VAL A 270 14.62 5.31 -7.69
CA VAL A 270 13.40 6.06 -7.40
C VAL A 270 13.51 6.77 -6.06
N ASN A 271 13.37 8.09 -6.09
CA ASN A 271 13.38 8.96 -4.92
C ASN A 271 12.10 9.81 -4.83
N SER A 272 11.90 10.48 -3.69
CA SER A 272 10.71 11.27 -3.40
C SER A 272 10.47 12.41 -4.40
N GLY A 273 11.52 13.00 -4.94
CA GLY A 273 11.43 14.07 -5.94
C GLY A 273 10.86 13.58 -7.27
N ILE A 274 11.27 12.39 -7.71
CA ILE A 274 10.75 11.74 -8.92
C ILE A 274 9.26 11.41 -8.72
N VAL A 275 8.90 10.81 -7.60
CA VAL A 275 7.50 10.45 -7.31
C VAL A 275 6.62 11.69 -7.22
N GLN A 276 7.10 12.75 -6.57
CA GLN A 276 6.42 14.04 -6.54
C GLN A 276 6.24 14.60 -7.96
N TYR A 277 7.28 14.60 -8.80
CA TYR A 277 7.18 15.04 -10.20
C TYR A 277 6.11 14.25 -10.96
N LEU A 278 6.11 12.92 -10.86
CA LEU A 278 5.15 12.06 -11.55
C LEU A 278 3.71 12.34 -11.12
N TRP A 279 3.50 12.61 -9.84
CA TRP A 279 2.20 13.03 -9.34
C TRP A 279 1.74 14.38 -9.90
N HIS A 280 2.64 15.37 -9.94
CA HIS A 280 2.35 16.66 -10.56
C HIS A 280 2.10 16.54 -12.06
N LEU A 281 2.83 15.65 -12.74
CA LEU A 281 2.64 15.34 -14.15
C LEU A 281 1.24 14.78 -14.43
N ILE A 282 0.82 13.73 -13.71
CA ILE A 282 -0.54 13.15 -13.87
C ILE A 282 -1.63 14.19 -13.59
N ALA A 283 -1.40 15.03 -12.58
CA ALA A 283 -2.33 16.06 -12.17
C ALA A 283 -2.51 17.19 -13.19
N SER A 284 -1.43 17.58 -13.86
CA SER A 284 -1.39 18.73 -14.76
C SER A 284 -1.56 18.35 -16.23
N THR A 285 -1.31 17.09 -16.58
CA THR A 285 -1.38 16.64 -17.97
C THR A 285 -2.82 16.54 -18.46
N SER A 286 -3.10 17.17 -19.61
CA SER A 286 -4.31 16.94 -20.39
C SER A 286 -4.16 15.76 -21.35
N ASP A 287 -2.98 15.15 -21.39
CA ASP A 287 -2.66 14.08 -22.31
C ASP A 287 -3.14 12.72 -21.79
N PRO A 288 -4.08 12.06 -22.48
CA PRO A 288 -4.68 10.84 -22.00
C PRO A 288 -3.71 9.65 -22.00
N ILE A 289 -2.69 9.64 -22.87
CA ILE A 289 -1.71 8.53 -22.88
C ILE A 289 -0.76 8.63 -21.68
N VAL A 290 -0.32 9.85 -21.33
CA VAL A 290 0.53 10.03 -20.14
C VAL A 290 -0.25 9.74 -18.89
N PHE A 291 -1.46 10.30 -18.79
CA PHE A 291 -2.35 10.05 -17.66
C PHE A 291 -2.57 8.55 -17.45
N GLY A 292 -2.94 7.83 -18.50
CA GLY A 292 -3.21 6.40 -18.42
C GLY A 292 -1.96 5.56 -18.11
N VAL A 293 -0.86 5.75 -18.85
CA VAL A 293 0.33 4.88 -18.71
C VAL A 293 1.14 5.18 -17.45
N VAL A 294 1.38 6.47 -17.16
CA VAL A 294 2.10 6.86 -15.93
C VAL A 294 1.21 6.60 -14.72
N GLY A 295 -0.10 6.83 -14.82
CA GLY A 295 -1.06 6.48 -13.76
C GLY A 295 -1.04 4.99 -13.43
N CYS A 296 -1.10 4.12 -14.43
CA CYS A 296 -0.97 2.67 -14.23
C CYS A 296 0.37 2.31 -13.59
N MET A 297 1.49 2.89 -14.05
CA MET A 297 2.81 2.62 -13.47
C MET A 297 2.91 3.07 -12.01
N ILE A 298 2.40 4.26 -11.67
CA ILE A 298 2.37 4.72 -10.28
C ILE A 298 1.52 3.77 -9.44
N GLN A 299 0.33 3.37 -9.91
CA GLN A 299 -0.49 2.40 -9.19
C GLN A 299 0.27 1.10 -8.94
N SER A 300 0.92 0.53 -9.96
CA SER A 300 1.77 -0.66 -9.83
C SER A 300 2.88 -0.44 -8.79
N LEU A 301 3.53 0.74 -8.79
CA LEU A 301 4.59 1.08 -7.83
C LEU A 301 4.08 1.10 -6.38
N TYR A 302 2.90 1.66 -6.13
CA TYR A 302 2.29 1.66 -4.80
C TYR A 302 1.86 0.25 -4.37
N GLU A 303 1.22 -0.51 -5.26
CA GLU A 303 0.85 -1.90 -4.99
C GLU A 303 2.09 -2.74 -4.65
N PHE A 304 3.18 -2.60 -5.42
CA PHE A 304 4.46 -3.25 -5.14
C PHE A 304 5.09 -2.81 -3.83
N ALA A 305 5.06 -1.50 -3.54
CA ALA A 305 5.56 -0.96 -2.28
C ALA A 305 4.84 -1.57 -1.08
N SER A 306 3.51 -1.71 -1.17
CA SER A 306 2.67 -2.34 -0.14
C SER A 306 3.19 -3.71 0.28
N LEU A 307 3.53 -4.52 -0.71
CA LEU A 307 3.88 -5.93 -0.53
C LEU A 307 5.34 -6.07 -0.12
N SER A 308 6.21 -5.23 -0.71
CA SER A 308 7.63 -5.20 -0.37
C SER A 308 7.93 -4.70 1.04
N CYS A 309 6.95 -4.09 1.73
CA CYS A 309 7.07 -3.70 3.13
C CYS A 309 7.45 -4.88 4.05
N ALA A 310 7.07 -6.10 3.69
CA ALA A 310 7.41 -7.30 4.46
C ALA A 310 8.84 -7.82 4.19
N ASN A 311 9.45 -7.48 3.05
CA ASN A 311 10.79 -7.95 2.72
C ASN A 311 11.83 -7.00 3.31
N GLN A 312 12.51 -7.37 4.40
CA GLN A 312 13.42 -6.47 5.14
C GLN A 312 14.91 -6.76 4.90
N TRP A 313 15.24 -7.74 4.04
CA TRP A 313 16.62 -8.14 3.81
C TRP A 313 17.25 -7.44 2.60
N ASN A 314 18.41 -6.81 2.79
CA ASN A 314 19.25 -6.32 1.69
C ASN A 314 20.38 -7.31 1.41
N ILE A 315 20.30 -7.97 0.26
CA ILE A 315 21.29 -8.97 -0.18
C ILE A 315 22.68 -8.34 -0.40
N LEU A 316 22.77 -7.10 -0.92
CA LEU A 316 24.07 -6.47 -1.21
C LEU A 316 24.89 -6.20 0.04
N GLU A 317 24.21 -5.74 1.08
CA GLU A 317 24.83 -5.31 2.32
C GLU A 317 24.78 -6.41 3.38
N GLN A 318 24.16 -7.55 3.05
CA GLN A 318 23.85 -8.65 3.96
C GLN A 318 23.29 -8.17 5.31
N ARG A 319 22.45 -7.13 5.25
CA ARG A 319 21.89 -6.50 6.44
C ARG A 319 20.42 -6.23 6.27
N TYR A 320 19.77 -6.13 7.41
CA TYR A 320 18.42 -5.60 7.49
C TYR A 320 18.40 -4.16 6.97
N VAL A 321 17.58 -3.89 5.94
CA VAL A 321 17.30 -2.53 5.50
C VAL A 321 15.80 -2.30 5.66
N PRO A 322 15.39 -1.25 6.39
CA PRO A 322 13.98 -0.92 6.57
C PRO A 322 13.38 -0.46 5.23
N SER A 323 12.96 -1.44 4.43
CA SER A 323 12.24 -1.31 3.15
C SER A 323 11.05 -0.39 3.27
N PHE A 324 10.43 -0.49 4.43
CA PHE A 324 9.35 0.33 4.89
C PHE A 324 9.70 1.82 4.89
N SER A 325 10.87 2.18 5.44
CA SER A 325 11.32 3.57 5.51
C SER A 325 11.48 4.18 4.12
N TRP A 326 12.05 3.44 3.16
CA TRP A 326 12.11 3.91 1.78
C TRP A 326 10.70 4.13 1.20
N ALA A 327 9.82 3.13 1.29
CA ALA A 327 8.46 3.27 0.75
C ALA A 327 7.72 4.46 1.38
N TRP A 328 7.87 4.65 2.69
CA TRP A 328 7.30 5.77 3.43
C TRP A 328 7.78 7.13 2.92
N HIS A 329 9.09 7.37 2.94
CA HIS A 329 9.63 8.68 2.59
C HIS A 329 9.59 8.96 1.09
N THR A 330 9.72 7.93 0.25
CA THR A 330 9.75 8.06 -1.21
C THR A 330 8.36 8.08 -1.84
N LEU A 331 7.39 7.32 -1.31
CA LEU A 331 6.08 7.14 -1.95
C LEU A 331 4.96 7.79 -1.12
N TRP A 332 4.85 7.44 0.16
CA TRP A 332 3.71 7.85 0.98
C TRP A 332 3.72 9.34 1.33
N ILE A 333 4.85 9.85 1.84
CA ILE A 333 4.97 11.26 2.22
C ILE A 333 4.72 12.21 1.04
N PRO A 334 5.29 12.01 -0.17
CA PRO A 334 4.97 12.85 -1.32
C PRO A 334 3.49 12.86 -1.70
N LEU A 335 2.82 11.70 -1.64
CA LEU A 335 1.39 11.60 -1.91
C LEU A 335 0.56 12.37 -0.88
N PHE A 336 0.89 12.25 0.40
CA PHE A 336 0.19 12.98 1.46
C PHE A 336 0.41 14.48 1.36
N ARG A 337 1.63 14.92 1.05
CA ARG A 337 1.91 16.34 0.78
C ARG A 337 1.10 16.82 -0.42
N LEU A 338 1.10 16.08 -1.52
CA LEU A 338 0.29 16.42 -2.70
C LEU A 338 -1.19 16.55 -2.32
N ARG A 339 -1.72 15.64 -1.49
CA ARG A 339 -3.10 15.70 -1.01
C ARG A 339 -3.40 16.96 -0.20
N LEU A 340 -2.47 17.37 0.66
CA LEU A 340 -2.61 18.58 1.48
C LEU A 340 -2.60 19.85 0.62
N TYR A 341 -1.68 19.93 -0.34
CA TYR A 341 -1.55 21.12 -1.20
C TYR A 341 -2.59 21.17 -2.33
N TYR A 342 -3.06 20.01 -2.80
CA TYR A 342 -3.92 19.89 -3.98
C TYR A 342 -5.02 18.83 -3.80
N PRO A 343 -6.01 19.08 -2.94
CA PRO A 343 -7.03 18.10 -2.54
C PRO A 343 -7.86 17.53 -3.70
N LEU A 344 -8.03 18.27 -4.79
CA LEU A 344 -8.91 17.88 -5.91
C LEU A 344 -8.25 16.89 -6.89
N LEU A 345 -6.91 16.80 -6.90
CA LEU A 345 -6.18 16.00 -7.89
C LEU A 345 -6.32 14.49 -7.66
N LEU A 346 -6.52 14.07 -6.41
CA LEU A 346 -6.40 12.68 -5.99
C LEU A 346 -7.73 11.90 -5.97
N ARG A 347 -8.85 12.53 -6.33
CA ARG A 347 -10.17 11.88 -6.35
C ARG A 347 -10.29 10.71 -7.33
N ARG A 348 -9.36 10.59 -8.28
CA ARG A 348 -9.40 9.58 -9.35
C ARG A 348 -8.60 8.31 -9.05
N ILE A 349 -7.95 8.24 -7.89
CA ILE A 349 -6.98 7.18 -7.62
C ILE A 349 -7.61 6.18 -6.66
N ALA A 350 -7.77 4.95 -7.13
CA ALA A 350 -8.20 3.83 -6.32
C ALA A 350 -6.97 3.14 -5.75
N VAL A 351 -6.94 2.99 -4.44
CA VAL A 351 -5.71 2.63 -3.74
C VAL A 351 -6.16 1.68 -2.59
N ARG A 352 -5.59 0.46 -2.44
CA ARG A 352 -5.95 -0.56 -1.41
C ARG A 352 -4.91 -0.63 -0.24
N TRP A 353 -5.28 -0.39 1.04
CA TRP A 353 -4.29 -0.01 2.10
C TRP A 353 -4.34 -0.49 3.54
N PRO A 354 -5.40 -1.09 4.12
CA PRO A 354 -5.48 -1.23 5.58
C PRO A 354 -4.29 -1.94 6.24
N LEU A 355 -3.73 -2.96 5.58
CA LEU A 355 -2.60 -3.73 6.09
C LEU A 355 -1.27 -2.96 6.05
N VAL A 356 -1.08 -2.14 5.02
CA VAL A 356 0.16 -1.36 4.84
C VAL A 356 0.26 -0.36 5.97
N ALA A 357 -0.82 0.40 6.26
CA ALA A 357 -0.90 1.38 7.34
C ALA A 357 -0.39 0.84 8.69
N LEU A 358 -0.74 -0.41 9.02
CA LEU A 358 -0.28 -1.09 10.23
C LEU A 358 1.23 -1.33 10.20
N ILE A 359 1.75 -1.91 9.12
CA ILE A 359 3.20 -2.16 8.98
C ILE A 359 3.99 -0.83 9.00
N ILE A 360 3.40 0.24 8.45
CA ILE A 360 4.02 1.57 8.41
C ILE A 360 4.29 2.11 9.81
N SER A 361 3.31 1.95 10.70
CA SER A 361 3.31 2.58 12.01
C SER A 361 4.49 2.19 12.90
N VAL A 362 5.12 1.04 12.64
CA VAL A 362 6.30 0.56 13.34
C VAL A 362 7.53 1.43 13.05
N GLN A 363 7.89 1.58 11.77
CA GLN A 363 9.20 2.10 11.37
C GLN A 363 9.20 3.59 11.04
N ALA A 364 8.02 4.22 10.93
CA ALA A 364 7.86 5.61 10.53
C ALA A 364 7.28 6.54 11.61
N ARG A 365 7.36 6.15 12.90
CA ARG A 365 6.70 6.85 14.03
C ARG A 365 6.89 8.36 14.04
N SER A 366 8.14 8.82 13.99
CA SER A 366 8.46 10.26 14.03
C SER A 366 7.80 11.02 12.88
N SER A 367 7.88 10.48 11.66
CA SER A 367 7.26 11.05 10.47
C SER A 367 5.73 10.98 10.50
N ILE A 368 5.13 9.95 11.12
CA ILE A 368 3.68 9.86 11.34
C ILE A 368 3.20 10.94 12.32
N ARG A 369 3.94 11.18 13.41
CA ARG A 369 3.61 12.27 14.36
C ARG A 369 3.67 13.65 13.68
N ALA A 370 4.70 13.88 12.86
CA ALA A 370 4.79 15.10 12.05
C ALA A 370 3.61 15.21 11.06
N LEU A 371 3.22 14.11 10.41
CA LEU A 371 2.07 14.08 9.52
C LEU A 371 0.75 14.35 10.27
N ARG A 372 0.58 13.83 11.50
CA ARG A 372 -0.59 14.04 12.35
C ARG A 372 -0.84 15.52 12.61
N GLN A 373 0.23 16.29 12.88
CA GLN A 373 0.14 17.75 13.05
C GLN A 373 -0.38 18.43 11.78
N LEU A 374 0.17 18.06 10.61
CA LEU A 374 -0.26 18.61 9.32
C LEU A 374 -1.71 18.26 8.98
N VAL A 375 -2.13 17.02 9.24
CA VAL A 375 -3.52 16.56 9.03
C VAL A 375 -4.47 17.33 9.94
N THR A 376 -4.11 17.53 11.20
CA THR A 376 -4.94 18.28 12.17
C THR A 376 -5.12 19.74 11.74
N GLN A 377 -4.04 20.39 11.30
CA GLN A 377 -4.09 21.76 10.78
C GLN A 377 -4.96 21.85 9.52
N ALA A 378 -4.82 20.90 8.59
CA ALA A 378 -5.61 20.87 7.36
C ALA A 378 -7.10 20.62 7.63
N LEU A 379 -7.44 19.76 8.60
CA LEU A 379 -8.82 19.53 9.01
C LEU A 379 -9.44 20.75 9.68
N ALA A 380 -8.67 21.49 10.50
CA ALA A 380 -9.15 22.71 11.15
C ALA A 380 -9.52 23.81 10.13
N MET A 381 -8.86 23.83 8.97
CA MET A 381 -9.14 24.75 7.86
C MET A 381 -10.27 24.26 6.94
N ALA A 382 -10.68 23.00 7.03
CA ALA A 382 -11.66 22.43 6.12
C ALA A 382 -13.10 22.85 6.50
N PRO A 383 -13.97 23.17 5.52
CA PRO A 383 -15.37 23.48 5.80
C PRO A 383 -16.07 22.35 6.56
N ARG A 384 -16.73 22.67 7.68
CA ARG A 384 -17.39 21.72 8.60
C ARG A 384 -18.41 20.77 7.95
N ASN A 385 -18.91 21.07 6.74
CA ASN A 385 -19.98 20.32 6.08
C ASN A 385 -19.51 19.28 5.05
N ALA A 386 -18.22 19.17 4.77
CA ALA A 386 -17.78 18.26 3.73
C ALA A 386 -17.61 16.83 4.28
N ARG A 387 -18.38 15.91 3.69
CA ARG A 387 -18.31 14.46 3.95
C ARG A 387 -17.04 13.89 3.31
N TYR A 388 -15.89 14.16 3.93
CA TYR A 388 -14.58 13.89 3.33
C TYR A 388 -14.17 12.41 3.32
N THR A 389 -14.76 11.56 4.17
CA THR A 389 -14.13 10.28 4.51
C THR A 389 -14.36 9.15 3.50
N THR A 390 -15.43 9.20 2.69
CA THR A 390 -15.71 8.14 1.69
C THR A 390 -15.26 8.50 0.28
N GLU A 391 -15.14 9.79 -0.04
CA GLU A 391 -14.79 10.25 -1.40
C GLU A 391 -13.29 10.49 -1.60
N ASP A 392 -12.52 10.45 -0.50
CA ASP A 392 -11.10 10.79 -0.50
C ASP A 392 -10.26 9.67 0.12
N PRO A 393 -9.85 8.67 -0.68
CA PRO A 393 -9.13 7.52 -0.16
C PRO A 393 -7.77 7.89 0.43
N VAL A 394 -7.15 8.99 -0.06
CA VAL A 394 -5.84 9.43 0.41
C VAL A 394 -5.97 10.16 1.75
N LEU A 395 -6.94 11.06 1.92
CA LEU A 395 -7.19 11.68 3.22
C LEU A 395 -7.63 10.63 4.25
N HIS A 396 -8.49 9.69 3.86
CA HIS A 396 -8.85 8.57 4.73
C HIS A 396 -7.61 7.80 5.19
N LEU A 397 -6.67 7.51 4.28
CA LEU A 397 -5.40 6.86 4.62
C LEU A 397 -4.55 7.72 5.56
N MET A 398 -4.45 9.02 5.33
CA MET A 398 -3.73 9.93 6.22
C MET A 398 -4.32 9.91 7.63
N LEU A 399 -5.65 9.99 7.75
CA LEU A 399 -6.35 9.90 9.03
C LEU A 399 -6.12 8.55 9.71
N THR A 400 -6.21 7.46 8.94
CA THR A 400 -6.00 6.10 9.44
C THR A 400 -4.57 5.92 9.97
N VAL A 401 -3.55 6.30 9.20
CA VAL A 401 -2.14 6.13 9.58
C VAL A 401 -1.74 7.07 10.72
N THR A 402 -2.38 8.25 10.81
CA THR A 402 -2.13 9.20 11.91
C THR A 402 -2.99 8.94 13.14
N ASP A 403 -3.90 7.97 13.11
CA ASP A 403 -4.69 7.58 14.27
C ASP A 403 -3.78 7.06 15.39
N PRO A 404 -3.90 7.55 16.65
CA PRO A 404 -3.16 7.01 17.78
C PRO A 404 -3.31 5.48 17.95
N LEU A 405 -4.44 4.89 17.58
CA LEU A 405 -4.67 3.44 17.62
C LEU A 405 -3.73 2.68 16.68
N TYR A 406 -3.41 3.24 15.51
CA TYR A 406 -2.45 2.63 14.60
C TYR A 406 -1.02 2.73 15.12
N GLU A 407 -0.68 3.80 15.85
CA GLU A 407 0.61 3.90 16.53
C GLU A 407 0.76 2.81 17.61
N ILE A 408 -0.30 2.54 18.38
CA ILE A 408 -0.37 1.44 19.35
C ILE A 408 -0.28 0.08 18.64
N ALA A 409 -1.05 -0.12 17.56
CA ALA A 409 -1.03 -1.36 16.80
C ALA A 409 0.36 -1.63 16.20
N GLY A 410 1.08 -0.58 15.79
CA GLY A 410 2.49 -0.65 15.42
C GLY A 410 3.40 -1.08 16.55
N LEU A 411 3.28 -0.50 17.74
CA LEU A 411 4.04 -0.94 18.92
C LEU A 411 3.82 -2.44 19.21
N LEU A 412 2.57 -2.89 19.16
CA LEU A 412 2.23 -4.30 19.35
C LEU A 412 2.79 -5.20 18.24
N GLN A 413 2.77 -4.75 16.99
CA GLN A 413 3.32 -5.50 15.86
C GLN A 413 4.85 -5.55 15.90
N GLU A 414 5.53 -4.47 16.30
CA GLU A 414 6.98 -4.45 16.50
C GLU A 414 7.38 -5.48 17.54
N GLU A 415 6.69 -5.49 18.67
CA GLU A 415 6.92 -6.45 19.74
C GLU A 415 6.66 -7.89 19.28
N ARG A 416 5.59 -8.12 18.52
CA ARG A 416 5.32 -9.44 17.92
C ARG A 416 6.42 -9.87 16.94
N LEU A 417 6.91 -8.95 16.11
CA LEU A 417 8.01 -9.26 15.18
C LEU A 417 9.30 -9.58 15.94
N VAL A 418 9.60 -8.85 17.01
CA VAL A 418 10.69 -9.17 17.93
C VAL A 418 10.47 -10.58 18.51
N ALA A 419 9.31 -10.88 19.09
CA ALA A 419 9.02 -12.21 19.63
C ALA A 419 9.18 -13.33 18.57
N MET A 420 8.65 -13.16 17.36
CA MET A 420 8.76 -14.14 16.27
C MET A 420 10.18 -14.31 15.72
N GLU A 421 11.00 -13.26 15.67
CA GLU A 421 12.38 -13.33 15.13
C GLU A 421 13.37 -13.98 16.12
N TYR A 422 13.02 -14.00 17.41
CA TYR A 422 13.88 -14.51 18.49
C TYR A 422 13.36 -15.79 19.15
N ASP A 423 12.48 -16.55 18.48
CA ASP A 423 11.80 -17.74 19.02
C ASP A 423 11.13 -17.50 20.40
N GLY A 424 10.78 -16.24 20.68
CA GLY A 424 10.05 -15.85 21.87
C GLY A 424 8.58 -16.24 21.74
N TYR A 425 8.04 -16.90 22.77
CA TYR A 425 6.61 -17.20 22.86
C TYR A 425 5.78 -15.91 22.66
N ASP A 426 4.75 -16.01 21.81
CA ASP A 426 3.73 -14.97 21.66
C ASP A 426 3.13 -14.73 23.05
N ILE A 427 3.39 -13.58 23.69
CA ILE A 427 2.81 -13.27 25.01
C ILE A 427 1.30 -13.18 24.78
N PRO A 428 0.47 -14.10 25.29
CA PRO A 428 -0.96 -14.10 24.98
C PRO A 428 -1.61 -12.87 25.61
N ARG A 429 -1.90 -11.88 24.78
CA ARG A 429 -2.58 -10.65 25.19
C ARG A 429 -4.04 -10.74 24.78
N HIS A 430 -4.91 -10.86 25.78
CA HIS A 430 -6.33 -10.69 25.55
C HIS A 430 -6.66 -9.20 25.42
N ILE A 431 -6.82 -8.72 24.20
CA ILE A 431 -7.49 -7.43 23.93
C ILE A 431 -8.99 -7.73 23.90
N PRO A 432 -9.80 -7.26 24.86
CA PRO A 432 -11.23 -7.54 24.88
C PRO A 432 -11.90 -7.02 23.61
N TYR A 433 -12.70 -7.86 22.96
CA TYR A 433 -13.39 -7.59 21.70
C TYR A 433 -14.20 -6.28 21.71
N GLN A 434 -14.73 -5.89 22.86
CA GLN A 434 -15.51 -4.67 23.05
C GLN A 434 -14.68 -3.37 22.87
N ARG A 435 -13.36 -3.38 23.15
CA ARG A 435 -12.48 -2.20 22.93
C ARG A 435 -12.09 -1.99 21.47
N LEU A 436 -12.09 -3.06 20.66
CA LEU A 436 -12.00 -2.96 19.20
C LEU A 436 -13.28 -2.35 18.58
N CYS A 437 -14.43 -2.52 19.25
CA CYS A 437 -15.71 -2.02 18.77
C CYS A 437 -15.98 -0.54 19.13
N PHE A 438 -15.48 -0.04 20.26
CA PHE A 438 -15.64 1.38 20.65
C PHE A 438 -14.76 2.35 19.83
N GLY A 439 -13.64 1.89 19.26
CA GLY A 439 -12.74 2.71 18.44
C GLY A 439 -12.95 2.62 16.93
N CYS A 440 -13.76 1.67 16.44
CA CYS A 440 -13.95 1.44 15.01
C CYS A 440 -15.44 1.17 14.69
N PRO A 441 -16.25 2.20 14.37
CA PRO A 441 -17.68 2.03 14.09
C PRO A 441 -17.99 1.37 12.73
N ARG A 442 -17.02 0.73 12.05
CA ARG A 442 -17.22 0.08 10.74
C ARG A 442 -16.56 -1.30 10.63
N SER A 443 -17.39 -2.29 10.35
CA SER A 443 -17.20 -3.73 10.46
C SER A 443 -16.36 -4.39 9.35
N SER A 444 -15.04 -4.16 9.30
CA SER A 444 -14.17 -4.86 8.34
C SER A 444 -12.76 -5.18 8.85
N CYS A 445 -12.65 -5.88 9.99
CA CYS A 445 -11.37 -6.44 10.45
C CYS A 445 -11.30 -7.95 10.14
N PRO A 446 -10.30 -8.46 9.39
CA PRO A 446 -10.18 -9.89 9.10
C PRO A 446 -9.63 -10.65 10.32
N LYS A 447 -10.32 -11.73 10.69
CA LYS A 447 -10.01 -12.61 11.82
C LYS A 447 -8.71 -13.40 11.58
N ALA A 448 -7.79 -13.37 12.54
CA ALA A 448 -6.62 -14.25 12.58
C ALA A 448 -6.81 -15.35 13.65
N ASN A 449 -7.01 -16.58 13.20
CA ASN A 449 -6.80 -17.81 13.97
C ASN A 449 -5.38 -18.32 13.63
N LEU A 450 -4.58 -18.72 14.62
CA LEU A 450 -3.31 -19.51 14.62
C LEU A 450 -2.57 -19.09 15.91
N CYS A 451 -1.99 -19.90 16.81
CA CYS A 451 -1.81 -21.34 17.00
C CYS A 451 -1.47 -21.52 18.49
N ALA A 452 -1.89 -22.63 19.11
CA ALA A 452 -1.42 -23.07 20.42
C ALA A 452 -0.55 -24.31 20.23
N SER A 453 0.64 -24.34 20.83
CA SER A 453 1.37 -25.61 21.07
C SER A 453 2.17 -25.50 22.37
N ASN A 454 1.86 -26.41 23.30
CA ASN A 454 2.62 -26.62 24.54
C ASN A 454 3.87 -27.44 24.21
N GLN A 455 4.98 -26.78 23.87
CA GLN A 455 6.29 -27.44 23.82
C GLN A 455 7.06 -27.17 25.11
N THR A 456 7.75 -28.20 25.58
CA THR A 456 8.54 -28.18 26.83
C THR A 456 9.94 -27.60 26.57
N MET A 457 10.58 -27.04 27.61
CA MET A 457 11.90 -26.39 27.51
C MET A 457 12.99 -27.34 27.00
N ASP A 458 12.89 -28.63 27.30
CA ASP A 458 13.83 -29.66 26.82
C ASP A 458 13.68 -29.94 25.32
N GLU A 459 12.46 -29.84 24.78
CA GLU A 459 12.23 -29.93 23.34
C GLU A 459 12.85 -28.73 22.62
N LEU A 460 12.75 -27.53 23.19
CA LEU A 460 13.40 -26.32 22.65
C LEU A 460 14.93 -26.46 22.64
N ARG A 461 15.54 -27.00 23.69
CA ARG A 461 16.99 -27.30 23.70
C ARG A 461 17.36 -28.30 22.63
N ALA A 462 16.60 -29.38 22.50
CA ALA A 462 16.83 -30.40 21.48
C ALA A 462 16.72 -29.84 20.06
N LEU A 463 15.83 -28.87 19.84
CA LEU A 463 15.67 -28.17 18.56
C LEU A 463 16.81 -27.18 18.27
N LEU A 464 17.46 -26.62 19.30
CA LEU A 464 18.55 -25.64 19.17
C LEU A 464 19.94 -26.27 18.96
N GLU A 465 20.15 -27.53 19.37
CA GLU A 465 21.45 -28.21 19.25
C GLU A 465 22.02 -28.30 17.82
N PRO A 466 21.23 -28.58 16.77
CA PRO A 466 21.73 -28.53 15.39
C PRO A 466 22.28 -27.15 14.98
N TYR A 467 21.74 -26.07 15.53
CA TYR A 467 22.15 -24.70 15.24
C TYR A 467 23.41 -24.30 16.00
N LYS A 468 23.61 -24.83 17.21
CA LYS A 468 24.87 -24.75 17.95
C LYS A 468 26.01 -25.45 17.21
N ALA A 469 25.72 -26.60 16.60
CA ALA A 469 26.65 -27.32 15.74
C ALA A 469 26.84 -26.69 14.34
N SER A 470 26.09 -25.63 14.00
CA SER A 470 26.16 -25.02 12.67
C SER A 470 27.56 -24.46 12.36
N VAL A 471 28.01 -24.65 11.13
CA VAL A 471 29.23 -24.02 10.57
C VAL A 471 29.06 -22.51 10.37
N GLN A 472 27.84 -21.97 10.40
CA GLN A 472 27.59 -20.53 10.28
C GLN A 472 27.74 -19.83 11.65
N PRO A 473 28.70 -18.89 11.81
CA PRO A 473 28.98 -18.25 13.10
C PRO A 473 27.78 -17.52 13.72
N PHE A 474 26.90 -16.97 12.88
CA PHE A 474 25.68 -16.28 13.31
C PHE A 474 24.67 -17.22 13.96
N GLN A 475 24.44 -18.40 13.37
CA GLN A 475 23.51 -19.41 13.88
C GLN A 475 24.02 -20.01 15.19
N ARG A 476 25.33 -20.30 15.26
CA ARG A 476 25.99 -20.80 16.47
C ARG A 476 25.89 -19.81 17.63
N ARG A 477 26.32 -18.56 17.42
CA ARG A 477 26.29 -17.52 18.46
C ARG A 477 24.87 -17.26 18.98
N ARG A 478 23.86 -17.34 18.11
CA ARG A 478 22.45 -17.19 18.52
C ARG A 478 21.94 -18.40 19.30
N ALA A 479 22.26 -19.62 18.88
CA ALA A 479 21.92 -20.83 19.63
C ALA A 479 22.55 -20.83 21.03
N ASP A 480 23.80 -20.37 21.16
CA ASP A 480 24.47 -20.24 22.45
C ASP A 480 23.77 -19.23 23.39
N ILE A 481 23.36 -18.06 22.88
CA ILE A 481 22.63 -17.05 23.65
C ILE A 481 21.25 -17.56 24.09
N LEU A 482 20.56 -18.29 23.22
CA LEU A 482 19.24 -18.83 23.53
C LEU A 482 19.33 -19.98 24.55
N ILE A 483 20.32 -20.86 24.44
CA ILE A 483 20.58 -21.90 25.44
C ILE A 483 20.96 -21.26 26.78
N GLU A 484 21.80 -20.22 26.79
CA GLU A 484 22.14 -19.48 28.00
C GLU A 484 20.92 -18.81 28.63
N ALA A 485 20.01 -18.25 27.83
CA ALA A 485 18.75 -17.69 28.30
C ALA A 485 17.80 -18.77 28.86
N LEU A 486 17.71 -19.94 28.21
CA LEU A 486 16.94 -21.09 28.71
C LEU A 486 17.51 -21.61 30.03
N ASP A 487 18.83 -21.61 30.19
CA ASP A 487 19.51 -22.01 31.44
C ASP A 487 19.32 -20.97 32.55
N VAL A 488 19.23 -19.68 32.21
CA VAL A 488 18.84 -18.62 33.16
C VAL A 488 17.38 -18.79 33.58
N VAL A 489 16.49 -19.16 32.66
CA VAL A 489 15.07 -19.44 32.94
C VAL A 489 14.90 -20.70 33.79
N GLU A 490 15.65 -21.78 33.52
CA GLU A 490 15.64 -23.01 34.31
C GLU A 490 16.25 -22.79 35.71
N LYS A 491 17.34 -22.01 35.83
CA LYS A 491 17.87 -21.58 37.13
C LYS A 491 16.93 -20.64 37.89
N ALA A 492 16.05 -19.93 37.18
CA ALA A 492 14.99 -19.12 37.77
C ALA A 492 13.69 -19.91 38.05
N SER A 493 13.60 -21.17 37.64
CA SER A 493 12.36 -21.97 37.63
C SER A 493 11.94 -22.58 38.98
N GLU A 494 12.63 -22.31 40.08
CA GLU A 494 12.01 -22.41 41.41
C GLU A 494 11.02 -21.26 41.67
N SER A 495 10.96 -20.25 40.79
CA SER A 495 10.04 -19.11 40.88
C SER A 495 9.44 -18.77 39.52
N ASN A 496 8.18 -19.16 39.31
CA ASN A 496 7.40 -18.82 38.11
C ASN A 496 7.25 -17.31 37.96
N LEU A 497 7.83 -16.75 36.89
CA LEU A 497 7.69 -15.34 36.54
C LEU A 497 6.56 -15.13 35.53
N HIS A 498 5.71 -14.12 35.77
CA HIS A 498 4.66 -13.68 34.84
C HIS A 498 4.85 -12.20 34.46
N CYS A 499 4.67 -11.89 33.17
CA CYS A 499 4.71 -10.53 32.61
C CYS A 499 3.30 -9.90 32.58
N THR A 500 3.13 -8.65 33.03
CA THR A 500 1.81 -8.02 33.23
C THR A 500 1.35 -6.96 32.20
N GLY A 501 2.11 -6.65 31.14
CA GLY A 501 1.58 -5.97 29.94
C GLY A 501 1.94 -4.49 29.72
N ILE A 502 1.32 -3.83 28.73
CA ILE A 502 1.55 -2.42 28.32
C ILE A 502 0.41 -1.53 28.83
N THR A 503 0.74 -0.33 29.34
CA THR A 503 -0.23 0.68 29.81
C THR A 503 -0.20 1.92 28.93
N ALA A 504 -1.37 2.48 28.59
CA ALA A 504 -1.48 3.75 27.86
C ALA A 504 -2.34 4.76 28.64
N CYS A 505 -1.89 6.01 28.75
CA CYS A 505 -2.60 7.08 29.46
C CYS A 505 -2.44 8.45 28.77
N LEU A 506 -3.25 9.43 29.17
CA LEU A 506 -3.12 10.84 28.75
C LEU A 506 -2.27 11.59 29.77
N VAL A 507 -1.10 12.05 29.35
CA VAL A 507 -0.21 12.90 30.15
C VAL A 507 -0.68 14.34 30.00
N HIS A 508 -1.25 14.90 31.06
CA HIS A 508 -1.58 16.32 31.09
C HIS A 508 -0.29 17.13 31.30
N SER A 509 0.07 17.97 30.32
CA SER A 509 1.03 19.06 30.52
C SER A 509 0.29 20.40 30.46
N GLU A 510 0.88 21.47 31.00
CA GLU A 510 0.25 22.80 31.09
C GLU A 510 -0.22 23.35 29.73
N ASP A 511 0.31 22.84 28.61
CA ASP A 511 -0.01 23.30 27.25
C ASP A 511 -0.69 22.25 26.35
N SER A 512 -0.81 20.98 26.74
CA SER A 512 -1.45 19.92 25.92
C SER A 512 -1.66 18.60 26.66
N ASP A 513 -2.81 17.95 26.42
CA ASP A 513 -3.01 16.53 26.76
C ASP A 513 -2.29 15.65 25.74
N ALA A 514 -1.19 15.01 26.14
CA ALA A 514 -0.40 14.14 25.28
C ALA A 514 -0.64 12.66 25.65
N PHE A 515 -1.29 11.89 24.76
CA PHE A 515 -1.44 10.44 24.92
C PHE A 515 -0.08 9.75 24.84
N SER A 516 0.31 9.03 25.90
CA SER A 516 1.59 8.33 26.05
C SER A 516 1.37 6.85 26.38
N VAL A 517 2.25 6.01 25.84
CA VAL A 517 2.26 4.56 26.08
C VAL A 517 3.55 4.21 26.83
N PHE A 518 3.40 3.56 27.98
CA PHE A 518 4.52 3.10 28.79
C PHE A 518 4.65 1.59 28.63
N SER A 519 5.87 1.13 28.32
CA SER A 519 6.23 -0.26 28.56
C SER A 519 6.31 -0.46 30.07
N ASP A 520 5.42 -1.27 30.64
CA ASP A 520 5.56 -1.70 32.04
C ASP A 520 6.70 -2.72 32.12
N HIS A 521 7.91 -2.21 32.03
CA HIS A 521 9.16 -2.88 32.40
C HIS A 521 9.90 -2.07 33.46
N TYR A 522 9.23 -1.11 34.11
CA TYR A 522 9.91 -0.29 35.10
C TYR A 522 10.02 -1.06 36.43
N LYS A 523 11.14 -1.80 36.51
CA LYS A 523 11.71 -2.55 37.64
C LYS A 523 11.22 -4.00 37.85
N GLY A 524 11.48 -4.86 36.86
CA GLY A 524 11.75 -6.28 37.10
C GLY A 524 10.57 -7.15 37.59
N PRO A 525 10.80 -8.45 37.79
CA PRO A 525 9.78 -9.39 38.25
C PRO A 525 9.33 -9.11 39.69
N TRP A 526 8.04 -9.32 39.97
CA TRP A 526 7.44 -9.14 41.29
C TRP A 526 7.68 -10.36 42.21
N PRO A 527 7.76 -10.17 43.55
CA PRO A 527 7.91 -11.25 44.52
C PRO A 527 6.65 -12.15 44.64
N PRO A 528 6.81 -13.43 45.03
CA PRO A 528 5.78 -14.48 44.99
C PRO A 528 4.66 -14.35 46.03
N GLU A 529 4.72 -13.37 46.94
CA GLU A 529 3.69 -13.14 47.95
C GLU A 529 2.37 -12.61 47.35
N ARG A 530 2.41 -12.08 46.12
CA ARG A 530 1.22 -11.77 45.32
C ARG A 530 0.71 -13.03 44.60
N SER A 531 0.07 -13.91 45.35
CA SER A 531 -0.61 -15.08 44.77
C SER A 531 -1.98 -14.69 44.20
N HIS A 532 -2.33 -15.32 43.06
CA HIS A 532 -3.66 -15.25 42.46
C HIS A 532 -4.64 -15.97 43.39
N ASP A 533 -5.57 -15.23 44.00
CA ASP A 533 -6.66 -15.80 44.81
C ASP A 533 -7.89 -15.97 43.90
N PRO A 534 -8.20 -17.21 43.45
CA PRO A 534 -9.34 -17.48 42.57
C PRO A 534 -10.69 -17.20 43.22
N ASP A 535 -10.75 -17.08 44.55
CA ASP A 535 -12.00 -16.86 45.30
C ASP A 535 -12.42 -15.38 45.35
N ARG A 536 -11.67 -14.49 44.67
CA ARG A 536 -11.91 -13.04 44.69
C ARG A 536 -12.11 -12.46 43.29
N PRO A 537 -13.37 -12.35 42.83
CA PRO A 537 -13.66 -12.08 41.43
C PRO A 537 -13.64 -10.60 41.06
N PHE A 538 -13.16 -9.66 41.88
CA PHE A 538 -13.28 -8.22 41.58
C PHE A 538 -11.97 -7.45 41.72
N ALA A 539 -11.73 -6.52 40.80
CA ALA A 539 -10.70 -5.48 40.93
C ALA A 539 -11.29 -4.09 40.73
N THR A 540 -10.79 -3.14 41.50
CA THR A 540 -11.27 -1.75 41.52
C THR A 540 -10.28 -0.86 40.82
N LEU A 541 -10.79 0.13 40.08
CA LEU A 541 -9.95 1.14 39.46
C LEU A 541 -9.51 2.15 40.52
N ILE A 542 -8.21 2.36 40.64
CA ILE A 542 -7.61 3.26 41.62
C ILE A 542 -6.72 4.30 40.94
N VAL A 543 -6.42 5.37 41.68
CA VAL A 543 -5.42 6.38 41.34
C VAL A 543 -4.37 6.40 42.45
N GLU A 544 -3.11 6.12 42.14
CA GLU A 544 -2.01 6.13 43.13
C GLU A 544 -1.43 7.55 43.32
N GLU A 545 -1.33 8.35 42.25
CA GLU A 545 -1.07 9.78 42.28
C GLU A 545 -2.15 10.50 41.48
N THR A 546 -2.77 11.52 42.06
CA THR A 546 -4.01 12.19 41.60
C THR A 546 -4.01 12.66 40.13
N TYR A 547 -2.86 12.60 39.44
CA TYR A 547 -2.69 13.03 38.05
C TYR A 547 -1.80 12.13 37.17
N ARG A 548 -1.43 10.89 37.57
CA ARG A 548 -0.45 10.11 36.77
C ARG A 548 -0.81 8.66 36.42
N ASP A 549 -1.43 7.87 37.30
CA ASP A 549 -1.62 6.45 37.02
C ASP A 549 -3.01 5.92 37.41
N LEU A 550 -3.71 5.33 36.44
CA LEU A 550 -4.92 4.53 36.65
C LEU A 550 -4.55 3.04 36.67
N ARG A 551 -4.86 2.34 37.75
CA ARG A 551 -4.53 0.91 37.92
C ARG A 551 -5.72 0.09 38.35
N TRP A 552 -5.83 -1.15 37.85
CA TRP A 552 -6.81 -2.12 38.34
C TRP A 552 -6.20 -2.93 39.48
N ILE A 553 -6.47 -2.52 40.71
CA ILE A 553 -5.96 -3.19 41.90
C ILE A 553 -7.01 -4.15 42.44
N SER A 554 -6.55 -5.33 42.89
CA SER A 554 -7.44 -6.28 43.54
C SER A 554 -7.98 -5.65 44.82
N ILE A 555 -9.25 -5.84 45.15
CA ILE A 555 -9.83 -5.27 46.39
C ILE A 555 -8.99 -5.57 47.66
N PRO A 556 -8.38 -6.75 47.85
CA PRO A 556 -7.51 -7.04 49.00
C PRO A 556 -6.22 -6.20 49.02
N ASP A 557 -5.67 -5.90 47.84
CA ASP A 557 -4.43 -5.15 47.69
C ASP A 557 -4.61 -3.67 48.03
N LEU A 558 -5.86 -3.18 48.12
CA LEU A 558 -6.18 -1.84 48.60
C LEU A 558 -5.76 -1.60 50.06
N ARG A 559 -5.57 -2.68 50.84
CA ARG A 559 -5.33 -2.63 52.29
C ARG A 559 -3.95 -3.15 52.70
N LEU A 560 -3.05 -3.43 51.77
CA LEU A 560 -1.70 -3.86 52.11
C LEU A 560 -1.00 -2.77 52.93
N ASP A 561 -0.55 -3.13 54.13
CA ASP A 561 -0.05 -2.21 55.15
C ASP A 561 1.04 -1.28 54.58
N GLY A 562 0.75 0.03 54.56
CA GLY A 562 1.70 1.08 54.19
C GLY A 562 1.43 1.82 52.87
N ILE A 563 0.56 1.33 51.98
CA ILE A 563 0.22 2.02 50.72
C ILE A 563 -1.30 2.21 50.62
N MET A 564 -1.77 3.44 50.84
CA MET A 564 -3.19 3.80 50.80
C MET A 564 -3.65 4.10 49.37
N TYR A 565 -4.14 3.08 48.68
CA TYR A 565 -4.80 3.23 47.39
C TYR A 565 -6.22 3.80 47.54
N ARG A 566 -6.55 4.87 46.82
CA ARG A 566 -7.92 5.43 46.79
C ARG A 566 -8.68 4.95 45.55
N PRO A 567 -9.72 4.12 45.70
CA PRO A 567 -10.57 3.73 44.58
C PRO A 567 -11.36 4.93 44.05
N ILE A 568 -11.58 4.95 42.73
CA ILE A 568 -12.25 6.07 42.05
C ILE A 568 -13.76 5.96 42.28
N PRO A 569 -14.39 6.99 42.88
CA PRO A 569 -15.84 7.00 43.06
C PRO A 569 -16.53 7.13 41.70
N ALA A 570 -17.61 6.39 41.50
CA ALA A 570 -18.41 6.48 40.29
C ALA A 570 -19.26 7.76 40.31
N PRO A 571 -19.19 8.61 39.27
CA PRO A 571 -19.78 9.95 39.31
C PRO A 571 -21.31 10.00 39.23
N MET A 572 -22.01 8.86 39.06
CA MET A 572 -23.45 8.81 38.78
C MET A 572 -24.29 7.95 39.75
N GLY A 573 -23.74 7.56 40.91
CA GLY A 573 -24.46 6.77 41.93
C GLY A 573 -24.89 7.61 43.14
N GLU A 574 -26.09 7.37 43.67
CA GLU A 574 -26.46 7.84 45.01
C GLU A 574 -25.69 7.00 46.04
N GLY A 575 -24.52 7.49 46.48
CA GLY A 575 -23.69 6.87 47.52
C GLY A 575 -22.22 6.62 47.12
N ASN A 576 -21.42 6.15 48.07
CA ASN A 576 -20.00 5.80 47.86
C ASN A 576 -19.87 4.50 47.04
N GLN A 577 -20.14 4.56 45.75
CA GLN A 577 -19.96 3.46 44.81
C GLN A 577 -18.67 3.63 44.01
N TYR A 578 -18.01 2.53 43.67
CA TYR A 578 -16.72 2.50 42.98
C TYR A 578 -16.80 1.65 41.71
N ILE A 579 -16.00 2.01 40.71
CA ILE A 579 -15.94 1.26 39.45
C ILE A 579 -15.06 0.02 39.65
N ALA A 580 -15.66 -1.16 39.50
CA ALA A 580 -14.98 -2.44 39.54
C ALA A 580 -15.17 -3.25 38.26
N ARG A 581 -14.32 -4.24 38.05
CA ARG A 581 -14.44 -5.24 36.98
C ARG A 581 -14.40 -6.65 37.55
N THR A 582 -15.17 -7.56 36.97
CA THR A 582 -15.09 -9.00 37.28
C THR A 582 -13.81 -9.61 36.68
N ARG A 583 -13.03 -10.33 37.49
CA ARG A 583 -11.87 -11.14 37.08
C ARG A 583 -12.33 -12.58 36.82
N ASN A 584 -12.00 -13.10 35.64
CA ASN A 584 -12.03 -14.52 35.26
C ASN A 584 -13.37 -15.28 35.37
N MET A 585 -14.39 -14.86 34.61
CA MET A 585 -15.46 -15.78 34.19
C MET A 585 -15.50 -15.82 32.66
N PRO A 586 -15.22 -16.98 32.01
CA PRO A 586 -15.12 -17.09 30.55
C PRO A 586 -16.44 -16.81 29.79
N LEU A 587 -17.52 -16.49 30.50
CA LEU A 587 -18.86 -16.26 29.94
C LEU A 587 -19.37 -14.82 30.07
N ASP A 588 -18.66 -13.90 30.73
CA ASP A 588 -19.24 -12.60 31.12
C ASP A 588 -18.53 -11.34 30.61
N GLU A 589 -17.71 -11.47 29.56
CA GLU A 589 -17.43 -10.34 28.67
C GLU A 589 -16.77 -9.11 29.35
N GLY A 590 -16.16 -9.24 30.53
CA GLY A 590 -15.41 -8.15 31.19
C GLY A 590 -16.26 -6.92 31.57
N LYS A 591 -17.54 -7.11 31.91
CA LYS A 591 -18.46 -6.03 32.29
C LYS A 591 -17.95 -5.20 33.48
N TYR A 592 -18.05 -3.89 33.37
CA TYR A 592 -17.84 -2.98 34.49
C TYR A 592 -19.09 -3.00 35.38
N ILE A 593 -18.87 -3.09 36.69
CA ILE A 593 -19.93 -3.04 37.69
C ILE A 593 -19.62 -1.94 38.69
N LEU A 594 -20.67 -1.41 39.30
CA LEU A 594 -20.55 -0.55 40.47
C LEU A 594 -20.59 -1.43 41.71
N VAL A 595 -19.56 -1.31 42.54
CA VAL A 595 -19.51 -1.96 43.85
C VAL A 595 -19.63 -0.88 44.91
N ASP A 596 -20.49 -1.10 45.90
CA ASP A 596 -20.61 -0.17 47.02
C ASP A 596 -19.38 -0.24 47.95
N ALA A 597 -19.22 0.80 48.77
CA ALA A 597 -18.13 0.88 49.73
C ALA A 597 -18.09 -0.30 50.71
N HIS A 598 -19.25 -0.89 51.03
CA HIS A 598 -19.32 -2.02 51.95
C HIS A 598 -18.72 -3.29 51.31
N THR A 599 -18.99 -3.52 50.03
CA THR A 599 -18.46 -4.61 49.20
C THR A 599 -16.95 -4.48 49.02
N VAL A 600 -16.44 -3.25 48.90
CA VAL A 600 -14.99 -2.99 48.87
C VAL A 600 -14.35 -3.21 50.25
N GLN A 601 -15.12 -3.12 51.34
CA GLN A 601 -14.63 -3.23 52.71
C GLN A 601 -14.75 -4.64 53.33
N SER A 602 -15.69 -5.47 52.87
CA SER A 602 -15.88 -6.85 53.35
C SER A 602 -14.89 -7.80 52.68
N SER A 603 -14.01 -8.43 53.46
CA SER A 603 -12.93 -9.31 52.98
C SER A 603 -13.36 -10.73 52.59
N GLY A 604 -14.67 -11.05 52.62
CA GLY A 604 -15.23 -12.35 52.25
C GLY A 604 -15.92 -12.32 50.89
N ALA A 605 -15.87 -13.45 50.17
CA ALA A 605 -16.61 -13.63 48.92
C ALA A 605 -18.10 -13.33 49.15
N PRO A 606 -18.71 -12.38 48.44
CA PRO A 606 -20.13 -12.11 48.59
C PRO A 606 -20.92 -13.31 48.04
N GLU A 607 -21.86 -13.84 48.80
CA GLU A 607 -22.98 -14.58 48.21
C GLU A 607 -23.68 -13.63 47.24
N LEU A 608 -23.40 -13.79 45.93
CA LEU A 608 -24.04 -13.15 44.78
C LEU A 608 -24.76 -11.82 45.12
N ALA A 609 -23.98 -10.77 45.36
CA ALA A 609 -24.52 -9.42 45.41
C ALA A 609 -25.17 -9.11 44.05
N THR A 610 -26.47 -8.83 44.04
CA THR A 610 -27.21 -8.42 42.84
C THR A 610 -26.67 -7.08 42.33
N PRO A 611 -26.27 -6.98 41.05
CA PRO A 611 -25.78 -5.72 40.46
C PRO A 611 -26.80 -4.59 40.61
N THR A 612 -26.37 -3.44 41.12
CA THR A 612 -27.26 -2.27 41.35
C THR A 612 -27.46 -1.39 40.10
N GLY A 613 -26.85 -1.75 38.97
CA GLY A 613 -27.07 -1.10 37.67
C GLY A 613 -26.04 -1.51 36.61
N TYR A 614 -26.45 -1.52 35.34
CA TYR A 614 -25.59 -1.79 34.19
C TYR A 614 -25.35 -0.51 33.38
N PHE A 615 -24.10 -0.27 32.96
CA PHE A 615 -23.76 0.71 31.94
C PHE A 615 -23.89 0.07 30.55
N GLY A 616 -24.64 0.72 29.64
CA GLY A 616 -24.85 0.28 28.24
C GLY A 616 -23.80 0.83 27.28
#